data_AF-A0A9W4KS60-F1
#
_entry.id   AF-A0A9W4KS60-F1
#
_cell.length_a   1.000
_cell.length_b   1.000
_cell.length_c   1.000
_cell.angle_alpha   90.00
_cell.angle_beta   90.00
_cell.angle_gamma   90.00
#
_symmetry.space_group_name_H-M   'P 1'
#
loop_
_entity.id
_entity.type
_entity.pdbx_description
1 polymer ?
#
loop_
_entity_poly.entity_id
_entity_poly.type
_entity_poly.pdbx_seq_one_letter_code
_entity_poly.pdbx_strand_id
1 'polypeptide(L)'
;MIRQTYNRKLSELIYAYQIERKKSKPEIMELYLNAIYFSNGAYGIEAASQYYFSKPTGELSKAELAFLAAIPNNPENYNPLKHFDATKKRQERLLKQMVAEGDLEQDEYEKLIKSTCPPRSTYIPIT
;
A
#
# COMPACT_ATOMS: atom_id res chain seq x y z
N MET A 1 -5.98 23.39 -5.15
CA MET A 1 -6.11 23.18 -3.70
C MET A 1 -7.60 22.96 -3.39
N ILE A 2 -8.08 21.72 -3.48
CA ILE A 2 -9.52 21.43 -3.38
C ILE A 2 -9.85 21.24 -1.89
N ARG A 3 -10.40 22.30 -1.28
CA ARG A 3 -11.05 22.24 0.04
C ARG A 3 -12.01 21.05 0.04
N GLN A 4 -11.90 20.19 1.04
CA GLN A 4 -12.89 19.14 1.25
C GLN A 4 -14.25 19.81 1.55
N THR A 5 -15.12 19.93 0.56
CA THR A 5 -16.47 20.49 0.77
C THR A 5 -17.28 19.52 1.62
N TYR A 6 -17.97 20.01 2.65
CA TYR A 6 -18.80 19.18 3.54
C TYR A 6 -19.76 18.25 2.77
N ASN A 7 -20.29 18.72 1.64
CA ASN A 7 -21.16 17.94 0.75
C ASN A 7 -20.48 16.67 0.23
N ARG A 8 -19.19 16.72 -0.16
CA ARG A 8 -18.46 15.53 -0.65
C ARG A 8 -18.32 14.47 0.45
N LYS A 9 -17.99 14.90 1.67
CA LYS A 9 -17.90 13.99 2.82
C LYS A 9 -19.24 13.32 3.13
N LEU A 10 -20.35 14.08 3.02
CA LEU A 10 -21.68 13.51 3.21
C LEU A 10 -22.02 12.47 2.13
N SER A 11 -21.69 12.75 0.86
CA SER A 11 -21.84 11.76 -0.22
C SER A 11 -21.01 10.50 0.03
N GLU A 12 -19.74 10.64 0.44
CA GLU A 12 -18.86 9.50 0.78
C GLU A 12 -19.44 8.64 1.91
N LEU A 13 -20.02 9.25 2.95
CA LEU A 13 -20.70 8.52 4.03
C LEU A 13 -21.89 7.71 3.51
N ILE A 14 -22.73 8.31 2.66
CA ILE A 14 -23.89 7.64 2.07
C ILE A 14 -23.43 6.47 1.18
N TYR A 15 -22.39 6.65 0.37
CA TYR A 15 -21.83 5.58 -0.46
C TYR A 15 -21.20 4.46 0.37
N ALA A 16 -20.42 4.80 1.39
CA ALA A 16 -19.82 3.82 2.29
C ALA A 16 -20.89 2.96 2.97
N TYR A 17 -21.95 3.59 3.48
CA TYR A 17 -23.07 2.86 4.08
C TYR A 17 -23.77 1.91 3.08
N GLN A 18 -23.97 2.36 1.84
CA GLN A 18 -24.55 1.50 0.80
C GLN A 18 -23.67 0.31 0.44
N ILE A 19 -22.34 0.50 0.40
CA ILE A 19 -21.38 -0.57 0.14
C ILE A 19 -21.40 -1.58 1.30
N GLU A 20 -21.33 -1.11 2.55
CA GLU A 20 -21.35 -1.99 3.73
C GLU A 20 -22.63 -2.82 3.87
N ARG A 21 -23.77 -2.32 3.39
CA ARG A 21 -25.01 -3.10 3.35
C ARG A 21 -25.01 -4.22 2.32
N LYS A 22 -24.16 -4.14 1.30
CA LYS A 22 -24.13 -5.07 0.16
C LYS A 22 -22.90 -5.99 0.18
N LYS A 23 -21.86 -5.64 0.94
CA LYS A 23 -20.55 -6.29 0.94
C LYS A 23 -20.05 -6.51 2.36
N SER A 24 -19.45 -7.67 2.57
CA SER A 24 -18.74 -8.01 3.80
C SER A 24 -17.43 -7.20 3.93
N LYS A 25 -16.91 -7.07 5.16
CA LYS A 25 -15.64 -6.37 5.40
C LYS A 25 -14.46 -6.93 4.58
N PRO A 26 -14.30 -8.27 4.43
CA PRO A 26 -13.26 -8.84 3.56
C PRO A 26 -13.43 -8.44 2.09
N GLU A 27 -14.66 -8.47 1.55
CA GLU A 27 -14.90 -8.05 0.15
C GLU A 27 -14.59 -6.56 -0.07
N ILE A 28 -14.91 -5.71 0.90
CA ILE A 28 -14.58 -4.28 0.83
C ILE A 28 -13.07 -4.08 0.80
N MET A 29 -12.34 -4.83 1.63
CA MET A 29 -10.88 -4.78 1.65
C MET A 29 -10.28 -5.29 0.33
N GLU A 30 -10.80 -6.38 -0.23
CA GLU A 30 -10.38 -6.90 -1.53
C GLU A 30 -10.60 -5.87 -2.65
N LEU A 31 -11.78 -5.26 -2.70
CA LEU A 31 -12.09 -4.19 -3.65
C LEU A 31 -11.12 -3.00 -3.51
N TYR A 32 -10.81 -2.61 -2.28
CA TYR A 32 -9.85 -1.54 -2.01
C TYR A 32 -8.44 -1.91 -2.51
N LEU A 33 -7.95 -3.10 -2.16
CA LEU A 33 -6.62 -3.58 -2.55
C LEU A 33 -6.46 -3.72 -4.06
N ASN A 34 -7.54 -4.00 -4.79
CA ASN A 34 -7.53 -4.09 -6.26
C ASN A 34 -7.66 -2.73 -6.95
N ALA A 35 -8.20 -1.71 -6.29
CA ALA A 35 -8.45 -0.40 -6.89
C ALA A 35 -7.37 0.65 -6.58
N ILE A 36 -6.63 0.50 -5.48
CA ILE A 36 -5.74 1.54 -5.00
C ILE A 36 -4.49 1.73 -5.87
N TYR A 37 -4.01 2.97 -5.95
CA TYR A 37 -2.85 3.36 -6.74
C TYR A 37 -1.53 3.26 -5.94
N PHE A 38 -0.56 2.52 -6.50
CA PHE A 38 0.78 2.29 -5.94
C PHE A 38 1.89 3.02 -6.72
N SER A 39 1.60 4.16 -7.36
CA SER A 39 2.55 4.90 -8.21
C SER A 39 2.90 4.18 -9.51
N ASN A 40 3.51 4.89 -10.46
CA ASN A 40 4.01 4.37 -11.74
C ASN A 40 2.99 3.57 -12.58
N GLY A 41 1.71 3.95 -12.52
CA GLY A 41 0.64 3.25 -13.25
C GLY A 41 0.21 1.91 -12.64
N ALA A 42 0.76 1.50 -11.49
CA ALA A 42 0.37 0.27 -10.81
C ALA A 42 -0.94 0.50 -10.00
N TYR A 43 -2.05 -0.03 -10.51
CA TYR A 43 -3.34 -0.05 -9.83
C TYR A 43 -3.63 -1.47 -9.32
N GLY A 44 -3.86 -1.59 -8.03
CA GLY A 44 -4.06 -2.86 -7.37
C GLY A 44 -2.76 -3.49 -6.86
N ILE A 45 -2.88 -4.28 -5.79
CA ILE A 45 -1.75 -4.89 -5.10
C ILE A 45 -1.00 -5.91 -5.98
N GLU A 46 -1.72 -6.67 -6.81
CA GLU A 46 -1.10 -7.65 -7.72
C GLU A 46 -0.27 -6.96 -8.80
N ALA A 47 -0.81 -5.90 -9.43
CA ALA A 47 -0.04 -5.12 -10.40
C ALA A 47 1.20 -4.50 -9.76
N ALA A 48 1.10 -3.98 -8.53
CA ALA A 48 2.23 -3.43 -7.80
C ALA A 48 3.29 -4.50 -7.46
N SER A 49 2.85 -5.68 -7.01
CA SER A 49 3.72 -6.83 -6.71
C SER A 49 4.56 -7.22 -7.94
N GLN A 50 3.90 -7.39 -9.08
CA GLN A 50 4.57 -7.73 -10.34
C GLN A 50 5.48 -6.60 -10.81
N TYR A 51 5.05 -5.35 -10.70
CA TYR A 51 5.78 -4.19 -11.19
C TYR A 51 7.08 -3.92 -10.40
N TYR A 52 7.03 -4.01 -9.07
CA TYR A 52 8.15 -3.66 -8.20
C TYR A 52 9.06 -4.85 -7.83
N PHE A 53 8.50 -6.06 -7.78
CA PHE A 53 9.22 -7.24 -7.28
C PHE A 53 9.20 -8.43 -8.24
N SER A 54 8.48 -8.35 -9.37
CA SER A 54 8.33 -9.44 -10.35
C SER A 54 7.83 -10.74 -9.73
N LYS A 55 6.93 -10.63 -8.74
CA LYS A 55 6.37 -11.75 -7.97
C LYS A 55 4.85 -11.63 -7.93
N PRO A 56 4.12 -12.76 -7.83
CA PRO A 56 2.72 -12.72 -7.46
C PRO A 56 2.56 -12.28 -5.99
N THR A 57 1.44 -11.65 -5.65
CA THR A 57 1.21 -11.09 -4.29
C THR A 57 1.39 -12.14 -3.20
N GLY A 58 1.01 -13.40 -3.46
CA GLY A 58 1.13 -14.51 -2.51
C GLY A 58 2.57 -14.95 -2.20
N GLU A 59 3.54 -14.53 -3.01
CA GLU A 59 4.98 -14.85 -2.82
C GLU A 59 5.77 -13.66 -2.23
N LEU A 60 5.10 -12.53 -1.98
CA LEU A 60 5.76 -11.40 -1.35
C LEU A 60 6.12 -11.72 0.10
N SER A 61 7.34 -11.35 0.47
CA SER A 61 7.75 -11.34 1.87
C SER A 61 6.97 -10.28 2.65
N LYS A 62 6.84 -10.47 3.98
CA LYS A 62 6.24 -9.46 4.87
C LYS A 62 6.90 -8.08 4.73
N ALA A 63 8.21 -8.03 4.46
CA ALA A 63 8.93 -6.79 4.24
C ALA A 63 8.49 -6.10 2.93
N GLU A 64 8.40 -6.84 1.83
CA GLU A 64 7.91 -6.33 0.54
C GLU A 64 6.45 -5.86 0.64
N LEU A 65 5.59 -6.61 1.34
CA LEU A 65 4.19 -6.19 1.59
C LEU A 65 4.13 -4.88 2.40
N ALA A 66 4.88 -4.79 3.50
CA ALA A 66 4.95 -3.57 4.29
C ALA A 66 5.50 -2.38 3.48
N PHE A 67 6.42 -2.65 2.56
CA PHE A 67 6.97 -1.64 1.66
C PHE A 67 5.93 -1.16 0.65
N LEU A 68 5.15 -2.05 0.04
CA LEU A 68 4.04 -1.66 -0.84
C LEU A 68 2.97 -0.89 -0.09
N ALA A 69 2.62 -1.29 1.14
CA ALA A 69 1.64 -0.61 1.99
C ALA A 69 2.04 0.84 2.33
N ALA A 70 3.32 1.19 2.25
CA ALA A 70 3.80 2.55 2.47
C ALA A 70 3.41 3.52 1.34
N ILE A 71 3.21 3.02 0.11
CA ILE A 71 3.08 3.84 -1.10
C ILE A 71 1.76 4.62 -1.18
N PRO A 72 0.57 3.99 -0.99
CA PRO A 72 -0.69 4.63 -1.33
C PRO A 72 -1.03 5.89 -0.52
N ASN A 73 -0.41 6.05 0.65
CA ASN A 73 -0.60 7.24 1.48
C ASN A 73 -0.19 8.53 0.75
N ASN A 74 0.86 8.47 -0.08
CA ASN A 74 1.29 9.56 -0.94
C ASN A 74 2.12 8.98 -2.11
N PRO A 75 1.47 8.49 -3.18
CA PRO A 75 2.13 7.73 -4.24
C PRO A 75 3.24 8.49 -4.97
N GLU A 76 3.16 9.82 -5.02
CA GLU A 76 4.18 10.66 -5.62
C GLU A 76 5.41 10.77 -4.72
N ASN A 77 5.23 11.11 -3.44
CA ASN A 77 6.35 11.26 -2.50
C ASN A 77 6.98 9.92 -2.08
N TYR A 78 6.20 8.84 -2.12
CA TYR A 78 6.65 7.49 -1.81
C TYR A 78 6.79 6.62 -3.06
N ASN A 79 7.04 7.25 -4.23
CA ASN A 79 7.37 6.53 -5.45
C ASN A 79 8.67 5.73 -5.23
N PRO A 80 8.64 4.39 -5.23
CA PRO A 80 9.81 3.59 -4.89
C PRO A 80 10.98 3.71 -5.88
N LEU A 81 10.71 4.08 -7.13
CA LEU A 81 11.73 4.21 -8.17
C LEU A 81 12.44 5.57 -8.13
N LYS A 82 11.75 6.61 -7.65
CA LYS A 82 12.30 7.98 -7.55
C LYS A 82 12.78 8.33 -6.15
N HIS A 83 12.12 7.78 -5.13
CA HIS A 83 12.24 8.18 -3.72
C HIS A 83 12.31 6.96 -2.80
N PHE A 84 13.14 5.97 -3.14
CA PHE A 84 13.29 4.73 -2.37
C PHE A 84 13.48 4.97 -0.86
N ASP A 85 14.40 5.86 -0.48
CA ASP A 85 14.69 6.14 0.94
C ASP A 85 13.48 6.72 1.67
N ALA A 86 12.65 7.53 1.00
CA ALA A 86 11.42 8.06 1.57
C ALA A 86 10.37 6.96 1.78
N THR A 87 10.21 6.07 0.80
CA THR A 87 9.32 4.91 0.90
C THR A 87 9.78 3.97 2.02
N LYS A 88 11.08 3.66 2.09
CA LYS A 88 11.67 2.82 3.14
C LYS A 88 11.45 3.43 4.53
N LYS A 89 11.72 4.73 4.70
CA LYS A 89 11.45 5.42 5.97
C LYS A 89 9.96 5.41 6.35
N ARG A 90 9.06 5.43 5.37
CA ARG A 90 7.62 5.30 5.62
C ARG A 90 7.23 3.87 6.04
N GLN A 91 7.81 2.85 5.41
CA GLN A 91 7.67 1.45 5.81
C GLN A 91 8.17 1.23 7.25
N GLU A 92 9.35 1.75 7.60
CA GLU A 92 9.90 1.64 8.97
C GLU A 92 8.96 2.26 10.01
N ARG A 93 8.33 3.40 9.68
CA ARG A 93 7.33 4.03 10.56
C ARG A 93 6.07 3.17 10.71
N LEU A 94 5.61 2.54 9.63
CA LEU A 94 4.46 1.63 9.66
C LEU A 94 4.76 0.42 10.55
N LEU A 95 5.90 -0.24 10.35
CA LEU A 95 6.29 -1.39 11.17
C LEU A 95 6.47 -1.00 12.64
N LYS A 96 7.02 0.19 12.92
CA LYS A 96 7.16 0.70 14.29
C LYS A 96 5.80 0.95 14.95
N GLN A 97 4.80 1.40 14.18
CA GLN A 97 3.44 1.56 14.67
C GLN A 97 2.80 0.20 15.00
N MET A 98 3.00 -0.82 14.16
CA MET A 98 2.53 -2.18 14.46
C MET A 98 3.14 -2.73 15.75
N VAL A 99 4.42 -2.45 16.01
CA VAL A 99 5.04 -2.81 17.31
C VAL A 99 4.37 -2.10 18.48
N ALA A 100 4.11 -0.80 18.34
CA ALA A 100 3.46 -0.02 19.40
C ALA A 100 2.01 -0.47 19.68
N GLU A 101 1.33 -0.99 18.66
CA GLU A 101 -0.04 -1.54 18.77
C GLU A 101 -0.06 -2.99 19.27
N GLY A 102 1.10 -3.66 19.34
CA GLY A 102 1.23 -5.04 19.80
C GLY A 102 0.99 -6.09 18.70
N ASP A 103 0.86 -5.67 17.45
CA ASP A 103 0.66 -6.55 16.29
C ASP A 103 1.96 -7.15 15.74
N LEU A 104 3.12 -6.63 16.17
CA LEU A 104 4.44 -7.06 15.73
C LEU A 104 5.45 -7.06 16.89
N GLU A 105 6.24 -8.12 17.02
CA GLU A 105 7.32 -8.17 18.00
C GLU A 105 8.52 -7.31 17.57
N GLN A 106 9.23 -6.74 18.55
CA GLN A 106 10.40 -5.89 18.29
C GLN A 106 11.51 -6.63 17.51
N ASP A 107 11.71 -7.92 17.79
CA ASP A 107 12.69 -8.75 17.07
C ASP A 107 12.29 -8.99 15.60
N GLU A 108 10.98 -9.09 15.33
CA GLU A 108 10.49 -9.25 13.97
C GLU A 108 10.62 -7.95 13.18
N TYR A 109 10.33 -6.81 13.81
CA TYR A 109 10.58 -5.48 13.25
C TYR A 109 12.01 -5.31 12.75
N GLU A 110 13.01 -5.66 13.56
CA GLU A 110 14.42 -5.53 13.16
C GLU A 110 14.79 -6.43 11.99
N LYS A 111 14.20 -7.62 11.90
CA LYS A 111 14.40 -8.55 10.77
C LYS A 111 13.81 -7.97 9.49
N LEU A 112 12.60 -7.42 9.55
CA LEU A 112 11.89 -6.88 8.38
C LEU A 112 12.58 -5.65 7.77
N ILE A 113 13.14 -4.78 8.60
CA ILE A 113 13.87 -3.60 8.12
C ILE A 113 15.15 -4.00 7.38
N LYS A 114 15.85 -5.03 7.89
CA LYS A 114 17.09 -5.53 7.28
C LYS A 114 16.82 -6.30 5.98
N SER A 115 15.69 -7.00 5.89
CA SER A 115 15.35 -7.82 4.71
C SER A 115 14.69 -7.05 3.57
N THR A 116 14.39 -5.76 3.75
CA THR A 116 13.76 -4.95 2.70
C THR A 116 14.68 -4.81 1.49
N CYS A 117 14.26 -5.39 0.37
CA CYS A 117 14.97 -5.34 -0.91
C CYS A 117 14.53 -4.10 -1.72
N PRO A 118 15.45 -3.41 -2.43
CA PRO A 118 15.06 -2.38 -3.38
C PRO A 118 14.20 -2.96 -4.52
N PRO A 119 13.17 -2.23 -4.97
CA PRO A 119 12.32 -2.66 -6.07
C PRO A 119 13.15 -2.78 -7.36
N ARG A 120 12.87 -3.81 -8.15
CA ARG A 120 13.44 -3.99 -9.49
C ARG A 120 12.35 -3.58 -10.48
N SER A 121 12.50 -2.42 -11.12
CA SER A 121 11.57 -2.01 -12.18
C SER A 121 11.80 -2.92 -13.38
N THR A 122 10.83 -3.80 -13.68
CA THR A 122 10.91 -4.68 -14.86
C THR A 122 9.75 -4.51 -15.84
N TYR A 123 8.92 -3.47 -15.70
CA TYR A 123 7.75 -3.31 -16.56
C TYR A 123 7.99 -2.31 -17.69
N ILE A 124 8.10 -2.83 -18.92
CA ILE A 124 7.94 -2.07 -20.16
C ILE A 124 6.43 -1.99 -20.40
N PRO A 125 5.80 -0.79 -20.43
CA PRO A 125 4.38 -0.69 -20.69
C PRO A 125 4.10 -1.27 -22.08
N ILE A 126 3.18 -2.23 -22.16
CA ILE A 126 2.61 -2.66 -23.43
C ILE A 126 1.89 -1.44 -24.01
N THR A 127 2.36 -0.96 -25.16
CA THR A 127 1.76 0.16 -25.91
C THR A 127 0.52 -0.30 -26.65
#